data_AF-M4Z2W7-F1
#
_entry.id   AF-M4Z2W7-F1
#
_cell.length_a   1.000
_cell.length_b   1.000
_cell.length_c   1.000
_cell.angle_alpha   90.00
_cell.angle_beta   90.00
_cell.angle_gamma   90.00
#
_symmetry.space_group_name_H-M   'P 1'
#
loop_
_entity.id
_entity.type
_entity.pdbx_description
1 polymer ?
#
loop_
_entity_poly.entity_id
_entity_poly.type
_entity_poly.pdbx_seq_one_letter_code
_entity_poly.pdbx_strand_id
1 'polypeptide(L)'
;MGQMGSVSAHPAPLETAGHPMNPIEITLQALDAAERALPPGQPVYMLNLLRYRAHARYEDGFDATPCSGREALHERYRPAFRRLAAGQPLVRMFSGPVLASLVGPQGERWDEAALNEYGDFATFRSIVDTETYRREAAPHRHAALEDFRLFALVKAM
;
A
#
# COMPACT_ATOMS: atom_id res chain seq x y z
N MET A 1 37.04 -51.35 21.92
CA MET A 1 36.11 -50.64 22.82
C MET A 1 36.41 -49.15 22.68
N GLY A 2 35.49 -48.37 22.12
CA GLY A 2 35.75 -46.99 21.71
C GLY A 2 35.79 -45.98 22.86
N GLN A 3 36.41 -44.83 22.61
CA GLN A 3 36.07 -43.60 23.32
C GLN A 3 35.98 -42.46 22.29
N MET A 4 34.80 -41.84 22.30
CA MET A 4 34.31 -40.84 21.36
C MET A 4 34.95 -39.47 21.62
N GLY A 5 35.27 -38.76 20.54
CA GLY A 5 35.58 -37.34 20.57
C GLY A 5 34.37 -36.53 21.01
N SER A 6 34.60 -35.60 21.94
CA SER A 6 33.65 -34.55 22.31
C SER A 6 33.64 -33.49 21.22
N VAL A 7 32.51 -33.37 20.50
CA VAL A 7 32.25 -32.22 19.63
C VAL A 7 31.23 -31.35 20.34
N SER A 8 31.69 -30.17 20.78
CA SER A 8 30.86 -29.13 21.35
C SER A 8 29.96 -28.53 20.27
N ALA A 9 28.67 -28.88 20.30
CA ALA A 9 27.66 -28.27 19.44
C ALA A 9 27.43 -26.81 19.88
N HIS A 10 27.84 -25.86 19.05
CA HIS A 10 27.35 -24.48 19.15
C HIS A 10 25.93 -24.45 18.57
N PRO A 11 24.93 -23.85 19.25
CA PRO A 11 23.63 -23.64 18.64
C PRO A 11 23.77 -22.61 17.51
N ALA A 12 23.15 -22.89 16.36
CA ALA A 12 23.01 -21.93 15.28
C ALA A 12 22.23 -20.69 15.78
N PRO A 13 22.53 -19.47 15.29
CA PRO A 13 21.75 -18.30 15.66
C PRO A 13 20.31 -18.48 15.19
N LEU A 14 19.35 -18.14 16.05
CA LEU A 14 17.97 -17.97 15.62
C LEU A 14 17.93 -16.86 14.58
N GLU A 15 17.69 -17.22 13.31
CA GLU A 15 17.20 -16.28 12.33
C GLU A 15 15.87 -15.73 12.86
N THR A 16 15.89 -14.49 13.33
CA THR A 16 14.68 -13.71 13.52
C THR A 16 14.01 -13.62 12.15
N ALA A 17 13.00 -14.45 11.92
CA ALA A 17 12.13 -14.33 10.77
C ALA A 17 11.50 -12.94 10.82
N GLY A 18 12.09 -11.98 10.09
CA GLY A 18 11.41 -10.73 9.80
C GLY A 18 10.10 -11.10 9.14
N HIS A 19 8.98 -10.61 9.68
CA HIS A 19 7.70 -10.77 9.02
C HIS A 19 7.87 -10.28 7.57
N PRO A 20 7.52 -11.08 6.54
CA PRO A 20 7.68 -10.64 5.17
C PRO A 20 6.92 -9.32 5.02
N MET A 21 7.63 -8.26 4.61
CA MET A 21 7.02 -6.94 4.47
C MET A 21 5.82 -7.06 3.55
N ASN A 22 4.66 -6.65 4.03
CA ASN A 22 3.46 -6.63 3.22
C ASN A 22 3.69 -5.69 2.02
N PRO A 23 3.79 -6.19 0.78
CA PRO A 23 4.27 -5.39 -0.36
C PRO A 23 3.31 -4.27 -0.75
N ILE A 24 2.10 -4.25 -0.18
CA ILE A 24 1.08 -3.23 -0.39
C ILE A 24 1.06 -2.16 0.71
N GLU A 25 1.89 -2.27 1.74
CA GLU A 25 1.95 -1.31 2.87
C GLU A 25 2.58 0.02 2.46
N ILE A 26 2.08 1.13 3.03
CA ILE A 26 2.74 2.43 2.92
C ILE A 26 3.61 2.61 4.17
N THR A 27 4.89 2.31 4.06
CA THR A 27 5.80 2.32 5.21
C THR A 27 6.29 3.73 5.55
N LEU A 28 6.59 3.98 6.82
CA LEU A 28 7.25 5.22 7.26
C LEU A 28 8.55 5.47 6.50
N GLN A 29 9.34 4.41 6.26
CA GLN A 29 10.56 4.49 5.47
C GLN A 29 10.31 5.00 4.04
N ALA A 30 9.24 4.53 3.38
CA ALA A 30 8.88 5.00 2.05
C ALA A 30 8.39 6.46 2.07
N LEU A 31 7.62 6.85 3.09
CA LEU A 31 7.17 8.24 3.29
C LEU A 31 8.37 9.18 3.49
N ASP A 32 9.32 8.81 4.35
CA ASP A 32 10.53 9.59 4.61
C ASP A 32 11.42 9.69 3.36
N ALA A 33 11.52 8.61 2.57
CA ALA A 33 12.27 8.63 1.33
C ALA A 33 11.63 9.54 0.28
N ALA A 34 10.30 9.50 0.14
CA ALA A 34 9.57 10.36 -0.77
C ALA A 34 9.67 11.85 -0.36
N GLU A 35 9.54 12.17 0.92
CA GLU A 35 9.67 13.55 1.41
C GLU A 35 11.06 14.14 1.12
N ARG A 36 12.13 13.34 1.20
CA ARG A 36 13.48 13.79 0.82
C ARG A 36 13.67 13.96 -0.68
N ALA A 37 12.96 13.19 -1.50
CA ALA A 37 13.13 13.18 -2.95
C ALA A 37 12.26 14.23 -3.67
N LEU A 38 11.13 14.61 -3.09
CA LEU A 38 10.16 15.51 -3.70
C LEU A 38 10.45 16.98 -3.35
N PRO A 39 10.24 17.92 -4.29
CA PRO A 39 10.34 19.34 -4.00
C PRO A 39 9.24 19.77 -3.01
N PRO A 40 9.56 20.52 -1.96
CA PRO A 40 8.58 20.95 -0.97
C PRO A 40 7.60 21.98 -1.56
N GLY A 41 6.35 21.93 -1.10
CA GLY A 41 5.31 22.93 -1.43
C GLY A 41 4.87 22.96 -2.90
N GLN A 42 5.15 21.90 -3.67
CA GLN A 42 4.71 21.77 -5.05
C GLN A 42 3.70 20.63 -5.22
N PRO A 43 2.75 20.72 -6.17
CA PRO A 43 1.80 19.65 -6.44
C PRO A 43 2.49 18.32 -6.73
N VAL A 44 1.94 17.24 -6.18
CA VAL A 44 2.40 15.88 -6.42
C VAL A 44 1.27 15.03 -6.96
N TYR A 45 1.61 14.13 -7.88
CA TYR A 45 0.67 13.24 -8.53
C TYR A 45 0.91 11.81 -8.08
N MET A 46 -0.09 11.24 -7.42
CA MET A 46 -0.05 9.89 -6.88
C MET A 46 -0.66 8.92 -7.89
N LEU A 47 0.19 8.23 -8.64
CA LEU A 47 -0.20 7.15 -9.55
C LEU A 47 -0.38 5.85 -8.76
N ASN A 48 -1.59 5.33 -8.79
CA ASN A 48 -1.99 4.10 -8.13
C ASN A 48 -2.24 3.02 -9.18
N LEU A 49 -1.60 1.87 -9.04
CA LEU A 49 -1.93 0.64 -9.78
C LEU A 49 -2.45 -0.40 -8.79
N LEU A 50 -3.65 -0.91 -9.06
CA LEU A 50 -4.42 -1.71 -8.12
C LEU A 50 -4.72 -3.09 -8.74
N ARG A 51 -4.36 -4.16 -8.04
CA ARG A 51 -4.79 -5.52 -8.37
C ARG A 51 -5.67 -6.02 -7.23
N TYR A 52 -6.93 -6.34 -7.53
CA TYR A 52 -7.91 -6.74 -6.52
C TYR A 52 -7.81 -8.22 -6.20
N ARG A 53 -8.07 -8.56 -4.93
CA ARG A 53 -8.41 -9.93 -4.56
C ARG A 53 -9.80 -10.28 -5.08
N ALA A 54 -10.00 -11.53 -5.48
CA ALA A 54 -11.34 -12.05 -5.79
C ALA A 54 -12.29 -11.90 -4.59
N HIS A 55 -11.79 -12.20 -3.39
CA HIS A 55 -12.49 -12.01 -2.11
C HIS A 55 -11.62 -11.18 -1.18
N ALA A 56 -12.20 -10.18 -0.52
CA ALA A 56 -11.49 -9.37 0.45
C ALA A 56 -11.03 -10.25 1.64
N ARG A 57 -9.81 -10.03 2.11
CA ARG A 57 -9.21 -10.80 3.21
C ARG A 57 -8.87 -9.88 4.37
N TYR A 58 -9.80 -9.75 5.30
CA TYR A 58 -9.55 -9.02 6.55
C TYR A 58 -8.78 -9.90 7.54
N GLU A 59 -8.05 -9.27 8.46
CA GLU A 59 -7.42 -9.97 9.57
C GLU A 59 -8.47 -10.56 10.51
N ASP A 60 -8.08 -11.62 11.21
CA ASP A 60 -8.96 -12.32 12.14
C ASP A 60 -9.50 -11.36 13.22
N GLY A 61 -10.81 -11.43 13.49
CA GLY A 61 -11.48 -10.56 14.45
C GLY A 61 -11.93 -9.21 13.89
N PHE A 62 -11.62 -8.88 12.64
CA PHE A 62 -12.21 -7.71 11.97
C PHE A 62 -13.65 -8.01 11.54
N ASP A 63 -14.62 -7.36 12.18
CA ASP A 63 -16.04 -7.54 11.86
C ASP A 63 -16.39 -6.86 10.53
N ALA A 64 -16.37 -7.66 9.46
CA ALA A 64 -16.65 -7.22 8.11
C ALA A 64 -17.49 -8.27 7.37
N THR A 65 -18.64 -7.87 6.84
CA THR A 65 -19.42 -8.69 5.92
C THR A 65 -18.53 -9.12 4.74
N PRO A 66 -18.53 -10.42 4.35
CA PRO A 66 -17.78 -10.89 3.19
C PRO A 66 -18.15 -10.09 1.93
N CYS A 67 -17.13 -9.73 1.15
CA CYS A 67 -17.28 -9.05 -0.13
C CYS A 67 -16.06 -9.32 -1.03
N SER A 68 -16.15 -8.91 -2.28
CA SER A 68 -15.00 -8.89 -3.20
C SER A 68 -13.98 -7.83 -2.81
N GLY A 69 -12.73 -7.98 -3.27
CA GLY A 69 -11.71 -6.95 -3.06
C GLY A 69 -12.08 -5.61 -3.68
N ARG A 70 -12.77 -5.64 -4.84
CA ARG A 70 -13.29 -4.43 -5.50
C ARG A 70 -14.31 -3.71 -4.62
N GLU A 71 -15.28 -4.42 -4.07
CA GLU A 71 -16.29 -3.83 -3.16
C GLU A 71 -15.63 -3.28 -1.90
N ALA A 72 -14.70 -4.01 -1.26
CA ALA A 72 -13.95 -3.51 -0.12
C ALA A 72 -13.21 -2.19 -0.43
N LEU A 73 -12.58 -2.08 -1.61
CA LEU A 73 -11.91 -0.84 -2.01
C LEU A 73 -12.92 0.30 -2.26
N HIS A 74 -13.97 0.02 -3.02
CA HIS A 74 -14.90 1.05 -3.52
C HIS A 74 -15.89 1.53 -2.48
N GLU A 75 -16.39 0.63 -1.65
CA GLU A 75 -17.48 0.90 -0.70
C GLU A 75 -16.97 1.16 0.72
N ARG A 76 -15.74 0.75 1.06
CA ARG A 76 -15.19 0.89 2.42
C ARG A 76 -13.94 1.75 2.46
N TYR A 77 -12.88 1.39 1.72
CA TYR A 77 -11.64 2.17 1.71
C TYR A 77 -11.84 3.59 1.16
N ARG A 78 -12.39 3.74 -0.05
CA ARG A 78 -12.54 5.06 -0.69
C ARG A 78 -13.39 6.03 0.15
N PRO A 79 -14.53 5.63 0.73
CA PRO A 79 -15.29 6.51 1.63
C PRO A 79 -14.53 6.86 2.91
N ALA A 80 -13.86 5.89 3.54
CA ALA A 80 -13.03 6.17 4.74
C ALA A 80 -11.92 7.17 4.42
N PHE A 81 -11.17 6.95 3.33
CA PHE A 81 -10.13 7.85 2.87
C PHE A 81 -10.66 9.26 2.56
N ARG A 82 -11.81 9.36 1.88
CA ARG A 82 -12.45 10.65 1.57
C ARG A 82 -12.84 11.44 2.81
N ARG A 83 -13.30 10.78 3.87
CA ARG A 83 -13.59 11.44 5.15
C ARG A 83 -12.30 12.01 5.77
N LEU A 84 -11.22 11.25 5.76
CA LEU A 84 -9.92 11.69 6.29
C LEU A 84 -9.30 12.83 5.48
N ALA A 85 -9.50 12.81 4.17
CA ALA A 85 -9.00 13.84 3.25
C ALA A 85 -9.94 15.05 3.11
N ALA A 86 -11.04 15.12 3.86
CA ALA A 86 -12.01 16.19 3.74
C ALA A 86 -11.36 17.56 4.04
N GLY A 87 -11.54 18.52 3.14
CA GLY A 87 -10.95 19.86 3.26
C GLY A 87 -9.48 19.96 2.83
N GLN A 88 -8.82 18.83 2.51
CA GLN A 88 -7.45 18.84 1.99
C GLN A 88 -7.43 19.13 0.48
N PRO A 89 -6.37 19.77 -0.06
CA PRO A 89 -6.21 20.00 -1.48
C PRO A 89 -5.89 18.69 -2.21
N LEU A 90 -6.93 17.92 -2.51
CA LEU A 90 -6.87 16.62 -3.19
C LEU A 90 -7.89 16.56 -4.34
N VAL A 91 -7.41 16.29 -5.55
CA VAL A 91 -8.24 16.13 -6.75
C VAL A 91 -7.98 14.77 -7.40
N ARG A 92 -9.04 14.06 -7.76
CA ARG A 92 -8.94 12.84 -8.57
C ARG A 92 -8.88 13.22 -10.05
N MET A 93 -7.71 13.05 -10.67
CA MET A 93 -7.45 13.40 -12.07
C MET A 93 -7.90 12.29 -13.02
N PHE A 94 -7.71 11.03 -12.62
CA PHE A 94 -8.07 9.88 -13.43
C PHE A 94 -8.42 8.67 -12.54
N SER A 95 -9.32 7.82 -13.01
CA SER A 95 -9.64 6.54 -12.39
C SER A 95 -10.35 5.67 -13.42
N GLY A 96 -9.81 4.49 -13.72
CA GLY A 96 -10.42 3.61 -14.70
C GLY A 96 -9.79 2.22 -14.75
N PRO A 97 -10.49 1.25 -15.36
CA PRO A 97 -9.97 -0.10 -15.50
C PRO A 97 -8.75 -0.13 -16.42
N VAL A 98 -7.75 -0.95 -16.07
CA VAL A 98 -6.66 -1.27 -17.00
C VAL A 98 -7.12 -2.41 -17.89
N LEU A 99 -7.25 -2.14 -19.19
CA LEU A 99 -7.85 -3.09 -20.15
C LEU A 99 -6.81 -3.95 -20.88
N ALA A 100 -5.61 -3.41 -21.08
CA ALA A 100 -4.53 -4.11 -21.77
C ALA A 100 -3.17 -3.60 -21.27
N SER A 101 -2.20 -4.51 -21.16
CA SER A 101 -0.78 -4.15 -21.05
C SER A 101 -0.16 -4.23 -22.44
N LEU A 102 0.39 -3.12 -22.93
CA LEU A 102 1.06 -3.07 -24.23
C LEU A 102 2.54 -3.45 -24.11
N VAL A 103 3.16 -3.11 -22.97
CA VAL A 103 4.57 -3.40 -22.63
C VAL A 103 4.64 -3.68 -21.14
N GLY A 104 5.27 -4.79 -20.77
CA GLY A 104 5.45 -5.20 -19.37
C GLY A 104 5.92 -6.66 -19.28
N PRO A 105 6.37 -7.11 -18.10
CA PRO A 105 6.74 -8.50 -17.90
C PRO A 105 5.51 -9.41 -18.04
N GLN A 106 5.75 -10.64 -18.49
CA GLN A 106 4.68 -11.63 -18.64
C GLN A 106 4.00 -11.88 -17.28
N GLY A 107 2.67 -11.76 -17.25
CA GLY A 107 1.87 -11.97 -16.04
C GLY A 107 1.67 -10.72 -15.18
N GLU A 108 2.27 -9.58 -15.53
CA GLU A 108 1.89 -8.31 -14.91
C GLU A 108 0.44 -7.95 -15.26
N ARG A 109 -0.36 -7.69 -14.23
CA ARG A 109 -1.79 -7.42 -14.37
C ARG A 109 -2.23 -6.42 -13.31
N TRP A 110 -2.93 -5.39 -13.77
CA TRP A 110 -3.60 -4.40 -12.94
C TRP A 110 -5.09 -4.40 -13.29
N ASP A 111 -5.95 -4.22 -12.29
CA ASP A 111 -7.40 -4.12 -12.47
C ASP A 111 -7.85 -2.66 -12.66
N GLU A 112 -7.18 -1.72 -11.99
CA GLU A 112 -7.52 -0.30 -12.01
C GLU A 112 -6.26 0.56 -11.90
N ALA A 113 -6.25 1.66 -12.64
CA ALA A 113 -5.28 2.73 -12.50
C ALA A 113 -5.99 4.00 -12.04
N ALA A 114 -5.37 4.74 -11.12
CA ALA A 114 -5.89 6.02 -10.66
C ALA A 114 -4.76 7.03 -10.48
N LEU A 115 -5.04 8.29 -10.81
CA LEU A 115 -4.14 9.41 -10.61
C LEU A 115 -4.83 10.45 -9.74
N ASN A 116 -4.22 10.78 -8.62
CA ASN A 116 -4.72 11.84 -7.73
C ASN A 116 -3.66 12.93 -7.60
N GLU A 117 -4.07 14.18 -7.72
CA GLU A 117 -3.24 15.35 -7.46
C GLU A 117 -3.43 15.78 -6.01
N TYR A 118 -2.34 15.99 -5.29
CA TYR A 118 -2.31 16.65 -3.98
C TYR A 118 -1.61 18.00 -4.12
N GLY A 119 -2.03 18.99 -3.33
CA GLY A 119 -1.39 20.31 -3.31
C GLY A 119 0.11 20.24 -2.99
N ASP A 120 0.51 19.30 -2.13
CA ASP A 120 1.89 18.91 -1.88
C ASP A 120 1.99 17.49 -1.29
N PHE A 121 3.22 16.99 -1.11
CA PHE A 121 3.46 15.68 -0.48
C PHE A 121 3.07 15.67 1.01
N ALA A 122 3.26 16.80 1.71
CA ALA A 122 2.94 16.93 3.13
C ALA A 122 1.44 16.71 3.39
N THR A 123 0.57 17.14 2.47
CA THR A 123 -0.87 16.88 2.47
C THR A 123 -1.17 15.39 2.38
N PHE A 124 -0.50 14.66 1.49
CA PHE A 124 -0.67 13.20 1.42
C PHE A 124 -0.21 12.52 2.70
N ARG A 125 1.00 12.86 3.18
CA ARG A 125 1.58 12.28 4.39
C ARG A 125 0.72 12.53 5.62
N SER A 126 0.18 13.74 5.79
CA SER A 126 -0.66 14.11 6.94
C SER A 126 -1.96 13.31 7.05
N ILE A 127 -2.39 12.67 5.95
CA ILE A 127 -3.54 11.75 5.94
C ILE A 127 -3.09 10.34 6.31
N VAL A 128 -2.10 9.79 5.58
CA VAL A 128 -1.75 8.37 5.68
C VAL A 128 -0.88 8.02 6.88
N ASP A 129 -0.14 9.00 7.43
CA ASP A 129 0.67 8.85 8.63
C ASP A 129 -0.13 9.20 9.90
N THR A 130 -1.34 8.64 10.02
CA THR A 130 -2.21 8.87 11.18
C THR A 130 -2.73 7.55 11.74
N GLU A 131 -2.98 7.55 13.05
CA GLU A 131 -3.61 6.40 13.71
C GLU A 131 -5.03 6.16 13.17
N THR A 132 -5.75 7.23 12.85
CA THR A 132 -7.08 7.14 12.26
C THR A 132 -7.04 6.48 10.89
N TYR A 133 -6.08 6.82 10.01
CA TYR A 133 -5.91 6.12 8.73
C TYR A 133 -5.59 4.64 8.93
N ARG A 134 -4.64 4.32 9.81
CA ARG A 134 -4.24 2.95 10.11
C ARG A 134 -5.39 2.09 10.64
N ARG A 135 -6.30 2.67 11.42
CA ARG A 135 -7.44 1.95 12.01
C ARG A 135 -8.67 1.91 11.10
N GLU A 136 -8.99 3.00 10.41
CA GLU A 136 -10.29 3.15 9.73
C GLU A 136 -10.22 2.98 8.21
N ALA A 137 -9.07 3.15 7.58
CA ALA A 137 -8.94 3.11 6.12
C ALA A 137 -8.01 1.98 5.65
N ALA A 138 -6.79 1.91 6.18
CA ALA A 138 -5.77 0.94 5.76
C ALA A 138 -6.27 -0.52 5.75
N PRO A 139 -7.04 -1.01 6.75
CA PRO A 139 -7.48 -2.40 6.78
C PRO A 139 -8.35 -2.77 5.57
N HIS A 140 -9.21 -1.86 5.11
CA HIS A 140 -10.03 -2.08 3.92
C HIS A 140 -9.19 -2.16 2.63
N ARG A 141 -8.13 -1.35 2.53
CA ARG A 141 -7.19 -1.39 1.38
C ARG A 141 -6.39 -2.70 1.38
N HIS A 142 -5.90 -3.11 2.54
CA HIS A 142 -5.12 -4.34 2.68
C HIS A 142 -5.95 -5.58 2.39
N ALA A 143 -7.20 -5.59 2.88
CA ALA A 143 -8.13 -6.65 2.57
C ALA A 143 -8.51 -6.70 1.09
N ALA A 144 -8.62 -5.54 0.43
CA ALA A 144 -9.03 -5.43 -0.95
C ALA A 144 -7.97 -5.86 -1.98
N LEU A 145 -6.70 -5.53 -1.73
CA LEU A 145 -5.67 -5.57 -2.77
C LEU A 145 -4.79 -6.81 -2.66
N GLU A 146 -4.63 -7.50 -3.79
CA GLU A 146 -3.62 -8.53 -3.99
C GLU A 146 -2.25 -7.94 -4.19
N ASP A 147 -2.18 -6.89 -4.99
CA ASP A 147 -0.97 -6.13 -5.23
C ASP A 147 -1.29 -4.64 -5.38
N PHE A 148 -0.31 -3.80 -5.07
CA PHE A 148 -0.43 -2.35 -5.09
C PHE A 148 0.90 -1.71 -5.47
N ARG A 149 0.84 -0.74 -6.38
CA ARG A 149 1.94 0.21 -6.58
C ARG A 149 1.44 1.62 -6.41
N LEU A 150 2.24 2.42 -5.71
CA LEU A 150 2.03 3.84 -5.51
C LEU A 150 3.29 4.58 -5.89
N PHE A 151 3.19 5.46 -6.87
CA PHE A 151 4.30 6.30 -7.30
C PHE A 151 3.92 7.76 -7.08
N ALA A 152 4.81 8.50 -6.43
CA ALA A 152 4.74 9.95 -6.38
C ALA A 152 5.47 10.52 -7.60
N LEU A 153 4.76 11.33 -8.38
CA LEU A 153 5.26 11.96 -9.59
C LEU A 153 5.21 13.48 -9.41
N VAL A 154 6.11 14.18 -10.08
CA VAL A 154 6.04 15.63 -10.28
C VAL A 154 5.80 15.90 -11.76
N LYS A 155 5.16 17.03 -12.07
CA LYS A 155 5.03 17.47 -13.45
C LYS A 155 6.39 17.97 -13.94
N ALA A 156 6.82 17.55 -15.13
CA ALA A 156 7.98 18.16 -15.78
C ALA A 156 7.68 19.64 -16.04
N MET A 157 8.65 20.50 -15.69
CA MET A 157 8.60 21.93 -15.97
C MET A 157 8.80 22.20 -17.47
#